data_AF-A0A916YPM3-F1
#
_entry.id   AF-A0A916YPM3-F1
#
_cell.length_a   1.000
_cell.length_b   1.000
_cell.length_c   1.000
_cell.angle_alpha   90.00
_cell.angle_beta   90.00
_cell.angle_gamma   90.00
#
_symmetry.space_group_name_H-M   'P 1'
#
loop_
_entity.id
_entity.type
_entity.pdbx_description
1 polymer ?
#
loop_
_entity_poly.entity_id
_entity_poly.type
_entity_poly.pdbx_seq_one_letter_code
_entity_poly.pdbx_strand_id
1 'polypeptide(L)'
;MQQSEGLMAKRGADWWQGAIIYHVYPRSFQDSTGNGIGDLKGIEQRLDYIADLGVDAIWISPFAKSPMRDFGYDISDYLSVDPLFGSLEDFQSLLEAAHDRGLKVMMDQVLSHTSNEHPWFLESREDRKNAKANWYVWADPAPGGVGSL
;
A
#
# COMPACT_ATOMS: atom_id res chain seq x y z
N MET A 1 -30.64 -15.35 -37.32
CA MET A 1 -29.79 -15.96 -36.28
C MET A 1 -28.86 -14.87 -35.80
N GLN A 2 -29.20 -14.28 -34.66
CA GLN A 2 -28.63 -13.06 -34.11
C GLN A 2 -27.13 -13.28 -33.86
N GLN A 3 -26.28 -12.44 -34.46
CA GLN A 3 -24.89 -12.34 -34.04
C GLN A 3 -24.91 -11.79 -32.62
N SER A 4 -24.27 -12.51 -31.71
CA SER A 4 -24.01 -12.08 -30.34
C SER A 4 -23.14 -10.83 -30.39
N GLU A 5 -23.79 -9.67 -30.34
CA GLU A 5 -23.15 -8.40 -30.02
C GLU A 5 -22.40 -8.61 -28.71
N GLY A 6 -21.08 -8.70 -28.84
CA GLY A 6 -20.17 -8.70 -27.71
C GLY A 6 -20.56 -7.56 -26.80
N LEU A 7 -20.72 -7.91 -25.52
CA LEU A 7 -21.00 -7.04 -24.39
C LEU A 7 -20.52 -5.61 -24.68
N MET A 8 -21.48 -4.76 -25.05
CA MET A 8 -21.26 -3.37 -25.43
C MET A 8 -20.32 -2.71 -24.43
N ALA A 9 -19.10 -2.42 -24.87
CA ALA A 9 -18.19 -1.54 -24.15
C ALA A 9 -18.95 -0.26 -23.83
N LYS A 10 -19.26 -0.04 -22.54
CA LYS A 10 -19.83 1.22 -22.06
C LYS A 10 -18.81 2.32 -22.32
N ARG A 11 -18.91 2.97 -23.47
CA ARG A 11 -18.26 4.28 -23.72
C ARG A 11 -18.81 5.25 -22.67
N GLY A 12 -17.96 5.64 -21.71
CA GLY A 12 -18.27 6.66 -20.70
C GLY A 12 -18.14 6.23 -19.22
N ALA A 13 -17.81 4.98 -18.93
CA ALA A 13 -17.50 4.55 -17.56
C ALA A 13 -15.99 4.69 -17.30
N ASP A 14 -15.61 5.24 -16.15
CA ASP A 14 -14.21 5.23 -15.72
C ASP A 14 -13.67 3.80 -15.64
N TRP A 15 -12.37 3.61 -15.88
CA TRP A 15 -11.75 2.28 -15.95
C TRP A 15 -12.04 1.38 -14.73
N TRP A 16 -12.22 1.97 -13.54
CA TRP A 16 -12.43 1.26 -12.29
C TRP A 16 -13.86 0.70 -12.14
N GLN A 17 -14.82 1.19 -12.93
CA GLN A 17 -16.21 0.75 -12.86
C GLN A 17 -16.40 -0.60 -13.55
N GLY A 18 -16.30 -1.66 -12.76
CA GLY A 18 -16.37 -3.05 -13.23
C GLY A 18 -15.01 -3.70 -13.45
N ALA A 19 -13.92 -3.04 -13.04
CA ALA A 19 -12.57 -3.58 -13.10
C ALA A 19 -12.41 -4.84 -12.22
N ILE A 20 -11.60 -5.77 -12.71
CA ILE A 20 -11.11 -6.92 -11.96
C ILE A 20 -9.73 -6.56 -11.41
N ILE A 21 -9.60 -6.60 -10.09
CA ILE A 21 -8.37 -6.20 -9.38
C ILE A 21 -7.70 -7.42 -8.79
N TYR A 22 -6.41 -7.61 -9.09
CA TYR A 22 -5.58 -8.63 -8.49
C TYR A 22 -4.85 -8.07 -7.27
N HIS A 23 -5.18 -8.56 -6.08
CA HIS A 23 -4.53 -8.12 -4.85
C HIS A 23 -3.20 -8.86 -4.63
N VAL A 24 -2.14 -8.10 -4.38
CA VAL A 24 -0.78 -8.58 -4.15
C VAL A 24 -0.35 -8.21 -2.73
N TYR A 25 -0.01 -9.22 -1.93
CA TYR A 25 0.65 -9.04 -0.64
C TYR A 25 2.17 -9.20 -0.82
N PRO A 26 2.99 -8.11 -0.84
CA PRO A 26 4.37 -8.14 -1.31
C PRO A 26 5.24 -9.19 -0.64
N ARG A 27 5.18 -9.26 0.70
CA ARG A 27 6.02 -10.15 1.53
C ARG A 27 5.93 -11.63 1.15
N SER A 28 4.82 -12.05 0.55
CA SER A 28 4.55 -13.46 0.26
C SER A 28 4.34 -13.75 -1.22
N PHE A 29 4.59 -12.78 -2.10
CA PHE A 29 4.36 -12.96 -3.52
C PHE A 29 5.57 -13.60 -4.21
N GLN A 30 6.70 -12.90 -4.25
CA GLN A 30 7.96 -13.45 -4.76
C GLN A 30 9.17 -12.69 -4.23
N ASP A 31 10.13 -13.44 -3.69
CA ASP A 31 11.46 -12.95 -3.30
C ASP A 31 12.39 -12.98 -4.52
N SER A 32 12.99 -11.83 -4.85
CA SER A 32 13.97 -11.69 -5.92
C SER A 32 15.40 -11.53 -5.40
N THR A 33 15.57 -11.33 -4.09
CA THR A 33 16.86 -11.05 -3.43
C THR A 33 17.45 -12.26 -2.71
N GLY A 34 16.65 -13.28 -2.43
CA GLY A 34 17.03 -14.49 -1.69
C GLY A 34 17.00 -14.32 -0.18
N ASN A 35 16.36 -13.27 0.35
CA ASN A 35 16.28 -12.99 1.79
C ASN A 35 15.07 -13.67 2.48
N GLY A 36 14.22 -14.37 1.72
CA GLY A 36 13.03 -15.07 2.20
C GLY A 36 11.76 -14.23 2.28
N ILE A 37 11.79 -12.97 1.84
CA ILE A 37 10.66 -12.03 1.86
C ILE A 37 10.45 -11.48 0.46
N GLY A 38 9.21 -11.47 -0.01
CA GLY A 38 8.90 -10.93 -1.32
C GLY A 38 9.04 -9.41 -1.41
N ASP A 39 9.40 -8.93 -2.60
CA ASP A 39 9.82 -7.55 -2.88
C ASP A 39 9.22 -7.02 -4.21
N LEU A 40 9.38 -5.72 -4.47
CA LEU A 40 8.77 -5.06 -5.64
C LEU A 40 9.32 -5.60 -6.96
N LYS A 41 10.60 -5.95 -7.02
CA LYS A 41 11.24 -6.59 -8.19
C LYS A 41 10.64 -7.97 -8.44
N GLY A 42 10.30 -8.72 -7.40
CA GLY A 42 9.58 -9.98 -7.50
C GLY A 42 8.18 -9.83 -8.08
N ILE A 43 7.47 -8.75 -7.74
CA ILE A 43 6.18 -8.41 -8.37
C ILE A 43 6.39 -8.08 -9.85
N GLU A 44 7.39 -7.27 -10.18
CA GLU A 44 7.72 -6.86 -11.55
C GLU A 44 7.97 -8.07 -12.45
N GLN A 45 8.73 -9.06 -11.96
CA GLN A 45 9.04 -10.33 -12.67
C GLN A 45 7.80 -11.19 -12.98
N ARG A 46 6.65 -10.92 -12.35
CA ARG A 46 5.41 -11.69 -12.52
C ARG A 46 4.30 -10.91 -13.20
N LEU A 47 4.56 -9.70 -13.68
CA LEU A 47 3.54 -8.90 -14.36
C LEU A 47 2.99 -9.57 -15.61
N ASP A 48 3.79 -10.35 -16.35
CA ASP A 48 3.30 -11.13 -17.50
C ASP A 48 2.26 -12.16 -17.05
N TYR A 49 2.53 -12.90 -15.97
CA TYR A 49 1.57 -13.84 -15.38
C TYR A 49 0.29 -13.13 -14.94
N ILE A 50 0.40 -11.97 -14.28
CA ILE A 50 -0.77 -11.22 -13.82
C ILE A 50 -1.59 -10.73 -15.01
N ALA A 51 -0.96 -10.19 -16.05
CA ALA A 51 -1.63 -9.74 -17.26
C ALA A 51 -2.35 -10.89 -17.98
N ASP A 52 -1.75 -12.08 -18.03
CA ASP A 52 -2.33 -13.28 -18.64
C ASP A 52 -3.61 -13.76 -17.91
N LEU A 53 -3.82 -13.39 -16.65
CA LEU A 53 -5.08 -13.65 -15.92
C LEU A 53 -6.25 -12.79 -16.43
N GLY A 54 -5.99 -11.76 -17.24
CA GLY A 54 -7.01 -10.86 -17.79
C GLY A 54 -7.56 -9.86 -16.76
N VAL A 55 -6.77 -9.49 -15.75
CA VAL A 55 -7.13 -8.47 -14.75
C VAL A 55 -6.86 -7.07 -15.30
N ASP A 56 -7.56 -6.07 -14.77
CA ASP A 56 -7.41 -4.67 -15.19
C ASP A 56 -6.39 -3.91 -14.34
N ALA A 57 -6.16 -4.36 -13.09
CA ALA A 57 -5.31 -3.67 -12.13
C ALA A 57 -4.66 -4.61 -11.13
N ILE A 58 -3.54 -4.17 -10.56
CA ILE A 58 -2.98 -4.71 -9.32
C ILE A 58 -3.26 -3.77 -8.16
N TRP A 59 -3.61 -4.32 -6.99
CA TRP A 59 -3.63 -3.60 -5.72
C TRP A 59 -2.57 -4.19 -4.81
N ILE A 60 -1.58 -3.38 -4.47
CA ILE A 60 -0.43 -3.79 -3.67
C ILE A 60 -0.67 -3.36 -2.22
N SER A 61 -0.63 -4.32 -1.28
CA SER A 61 -0.61 -4.06 0.17
C SER A 61 0.58 -3.15 0.56
N PRO A 62 0.62 -2.57 1.77
CA PRO A 62 1.63 -1.58 2.12
C PRO A 62 3.08 -2.04 1.88
N PHE A 63 3.83 -1.18 1.20
CA PHE A 63 5.27 -1.31 0.98
C PHE A 63 6.04 -0.05 1.39
N ALA A 64 5.34 0.95 1.93
CA ALA A 64 5.97 2.15 2.49
C ALA A 64 6.71 1.82 3.80
N LYS A 65 7.65 2.68 4.17
CA LYS A 65 8.55 2.44 5.30
C LYS A 65 7.79 2.22 6.60
N SER A 66 8.13 1.12 7.29
CA SER A 66 7.41 0.66 8.48
C SER A 66 8.33 -0.11 9.42
N PRO A 67 8.15 -0.04 10.75
CA PRO A 67 8.81 -0.94 11.70
C PRO A 67 8.34 -2.40 11.59
N MET A 68 7.34 -2.67 10.75
CA MET A 68 6.78 -4.00 10.46
C MET A 68 6.14 -4.68 11.68
N ARG A 69 5.67 -3.93 12.69
CA ARG A 69 4.96 -4.52 13.84
C ARG A 69 3.54 -4.97 13.47
N ASP A 70 2.97 -4.37 12.44
CA ASP A 70 1.73 -4.79 11.78
C ASP A 70 1.97 -5.03 10.29
N PHE A 71 3.11 -5.62 9.96
CA PHE A 71 3.50 -6.07 8.61
C PHE A 71 3.31 -5.01 7.49
N GLY A 72 3.57 -3.74 7.80
CA GLY A 72 3.50 -2.64 6.83
C GLY A 72 2.32 -1.69 7.05
N TYR A 73 1.37 -2.01 7.93
CA TYR A 73 0.27 -1.09 8.26
C TYR A 73 0.67 -0.05 9.33
N ASP A 74 1.74 -0.26 10.08
CA ASP A 74 2.34 0.72 10.98
C ASP A 74 3.37 1.61 10.26
N ILE A 75 2.91 2.62 9.51
CA ILE A 75 3.75 3.49 8.66
C ILE A 75 4.62 4.46 9.49
N SER A 76 5.93 4.53 9.21
CA SER A 76 6.87 5.49 9.80
C SER A 76 7.32 6.59 8.83
N ASP A 77 7.19 6.37 7.52
CA ASP A 77 7.36 7.39 6.49
C ASP A 77 6.48 7.05 5.25
N TYR A 78 5.52 7.91 4.95
CA TYR A 78 4.57 7.74 3.85
C TYR A 78 5.19 7.93 2.45
N LEU A 79 6.36 8.56 2.35
CA LEU A 79 6.94 8.98 1.07
C LEU A 79 8.12 8.10 0.63
N SER A 80 8.51 7.12 1.44
CA SER A 80 9.59 6.19 1.11
C SER A 80 9.12 4.75 1.09
N VAL A 81 9.73 3.96 0.21
CA VAL A 81 9.58 2.50 0.18
C VAL A 81 10.39 1.90 1.33
N ASP A 82 9.85 0.88 1.99
CA ASP A 82 10.61 0.16 3.00
C ASP A 82 11.78 -0.58 2.33
N PRO A 83 13.03 -0.47 2.84
CA PRO A 83 14.18 -1.15 2.27
C PRO A 83 14.02 -2.68 2.16
N LEU A 84 13.11 -3.27 2.94
CA LEU A 84 12.76 -4.68 2.82
C LEU A 84 12.14 -5.03 1.45
N PHE A 85 11.44 -4.08 0.83
CA PHE A 85 10.74 -4.27 -0.45
C PHE A 85 11.47 -3.69 -1.65
N GLY A 86 12.54 -2.92 -1.43
CA GLY A 86 13.34 -2.28 -2.48
C GLY A 86 13.46 -0.78 -2.28
N SER A 87 13.51 -0.04 -3.38
CA SER A 87 13.59 1.43 -3.39
C SER A 87 12.40 2.09 -4.10
N LEU A 88 12.36 3.44 -4.07
CA LEU A 88 11.38 4.19 -4.84
C LEU A 88 11.58 4.01 -6.35
N GLU A 89 12.83 3.84 -6.80
CA GLU A 89 13.18 3.54 -8.19
C GLU A 89 12.67 2.15 -8.59
N ASP A 90 12.72 1.16 -7.70
CA ASP A 90 12.12 -0.16 -7.95
C ASP A 90 10.60 -0.06 -8.11
N PHE A 91 9.93 0.78 -7.31
CA PHE A 91 8.50 1.05 -7.49
C PHE A 91 8.19 1.74 -8.81
N GLN A 92 9.02 2.71 -9.22
CA GLN A 92 8.88 3.39 -10.53
C GLN A 92 9.02 2.40 -11.68
N SER A 93 10.03 1.52 -11.63
CA SER A 93 10.24 0.42 -12.57
C SER A 93 9.03 -0.50 -12.67
N LEU A 94 8.49 -0.94 -11.52
CA LEU A 94 7.27 -1.76 -11.45
C LEU A 94 6.06 -1.04 -12.07
N LEU A 95 5.88 0.25 -11.77
CA LEU A 95 4.77 1.05 -12.25
C LEU A 95 4.81 1.21 -13.78
N GLU A 96 5.97 1.52 -14.34
CA GLU A 96 6.18 1.61 -15.79
C GLU A 96 5.92 0.26 -16.47
N ALA A 97 6.51 -0.82 -15.95
CA ALA A 97 6.33 -2.17 -16.48
C ALA A 97 4.87 -2.64 -16.42
N ALA A 98 4.11 -2.26 -15.39
CA ALA A 98 2.69 -2.56 -15.28
C ALA A 98 1.87 -1.79 -16.33
N HIS A 99 2.16 -0.50 -16.51
CA HIS A 99 1.49 0.33 -17.51
C HIS A 99 1.76 -0.13 -18.94
N ASP A 100 2.97 -0.60 -19.25
CA ASP A 100 3.31 -1.17 -20.56
C ASP A 100 2.46 -2.41 -20.90
N ARG A 101 1.92 -3.08 -19.88
CA ARG A 101 1.01 -4.24 -19.99
C ARG A 101 -0.46 -3.85 -19.90
N GLY A 102 -0.76 -2.56 -19.85
CA GLY A 102 -2.13 -2.04 -19.72
C GLY A 102 -2.72 -2.19 -18.31
N LEU A 103 -1.95 -2.65 -17.32
CA LEU A 103 -2.41 -2.80 -15.94
C LEU A 103 -2.44 -1.44 -15.23
N LYS A 104 -3.47 -1.19 -14.43
CA LYS A 104 -3.46 -0.09 -13.45
C LYS A 104 -2.79 -0.54 -12.15
N VAL A 105 -2.20 0.42 -11.43
CA VAL A 105 -1.57 0.14 -10.14
C VAL A 105 -2.28 0.93 -9.04
N MET A 106 -2.72 0.22 -8.02
CA MET A 106 -3.28 0.74 -6.79
C MET A 106 -2.38 0.37 -5.62
N MET A 107 -2.32 1.24 -4.61
CA MET A 107 -1.57 1.03 -3.39
C MET A 107 -2.44 1.31 -2.17
N ASP A 108 -2.19 0.60 -1.08
CA ASP A 108 -2.80 0.95 0.21
C ASP A 108 -2.35 2.32 0.72
N GLN A 109 -3.28 3.00 1.39
CA GLN A 109 -3.04 4.30 2.06
C GLN A 109 -3.58 4.22 3.48
N VAL A 110 -2.67 4.03 4.45
CA VAL A 110 -3.02 3.87 5.86
C VAL A 110 -3.04 5.22 6.55
N LEU A 111 -4.14 5.96 6.41
CA LEU A 111 -4.27 7.33 6.92
C LEU A 111 -4.95 7.43 8.29
N SER A 112 -5.55 6.35 8.78
CA SER A 112 -6.25 6.34 10.07
C SER A 112 -5.30 6.43 11.28
N HIS A 113 -4.04 6.02 11.11
CA HIS A 113 -3.02 6.00 12.15
C HIS A 113 -1.62 5.98 11.52
N THR A 114 -0.61 6.26 12.34
CA THR A 114 0.82 6.07 11.99
C THR A 114 1.46 5.12 13.00
N SER A 115 2.66 4.64 12.69
CA SER A 115 3.55 4.04 13.69
C SER A 115 3.84 5.02 14.83
N ASN A 116 4.12 4.49 16.02
CA ASN A 116 4.68 5.25 17.14
C ASN A 116 6.13 5.71 16.92
N GLU A 117 6.76 5.25 15.84
CA GLU A 117 8.07 5.74 15.36
C GLU A 117 7.96 6.81 14.29
N HIS A 118 6.74 7.15 13.83
CA HIS A 118 6.54 8.21 12.85
C HIS A 118 6.96 9.57 13.45
N PRO A 119 7.68 10.44 12.71
CA PRO A 119 8.14 11.74 13.21
C PRO A 119 7.02 12.58 13.82
N TRP A 120 5.80 12.48 13.27
CA TRP A 120 4.63 13.16 13.80
C TRP A 120 4.26 12.70 15.20
N PHE A 121 4.28 11.40 15.48
CA PHE A 121 3.98 10.88 16.81
C PHE A 121 5.08 11.23 17.81
N LEU A 122 6.34 11.13 17.36
CA LEU A 122 7.51 11.49 18.16
C LEU A 122 7.47 12.96 18.60
N GLU A 123 7.11 13.88 17.71
CA GLU A 123 6.92 15.31 18.05
C GLU A 123 5.66 15.53 18.90
N SER A 124 4.53 14.91 18.52
CA SER A 124 3.25 15.08 19.22
C SER A 124 3.34 14.73 20.71
N ARG A 125 4.10 13.67 21.05
CA ARG A 125 4.25 13.19 22.42
C ARG A 125 5.24 13.97 23.29
N GLU A 126 5.98 14.94 22.75
CA GLU A 126 7.01 15.68 23.51
C GLU A 126 6.37 16.56 24.59
N ASP A 127 5.31 17.29 24.23
CA ASP A 127 4.54 18.13 25.16
C ASP A 127 3.14 18.45 24.61
N ARG A 128 2.37 19.29 25.32
CA ARG A 128 1.01 19.71 24.90
C ARG A 128 0.99 20.98 24.05
N LYS A 129 2.13 21.51 23.63
CA LYS A 129 2.28 22.85 23.02
C LYS A 129 2.98 22.84 21.66
N ASN A 130 3.66 21.76 21.29
CA ASN A 130 4.29 21.60 19.98
C ASN A 130 3.26 21.65 18.83
N ALA A 131 3.75 21.82 17.61
CA ALA A 131 2.91 22.00 16.43
C ALA A 131 2.04 20.77 16.09
N LYS A 132 2.38 19.60 16.64
CA LYS A 132 1.67 18.33 16.42
C LYS A 132 0.95 17.80 17.66
N ALA A 133 0.84 18.59 18.73
CA ALA A 133 0.22 18.16 19.98
C ALA A 133 -1.23 17.66 19.81
N ASN A 134 -1.96 18.18 18.83
CA ASN A 134 -3.35 17.79 18.53
C ASN A 134 -3.51 16.92 17.27
N TRP A 135 -2.42 16.35 16.72
CA TRP A 135 -2.49 15.47 15.55
C TRP A 135 -2.91 14.03 15.91
N TYR A 136 -2.81 13.66 17.18
CA TYR A 136 -3.24 12.37 17.72
C TYR A 136 -4.27 12.58 18.82
N VAL A 137 -5.01 11.51 19.14
CA VAL A 137 -6.04 11.54 20.17
C VAL A 137 -5.39 11.32 21.54
N TRP A 138 -5.17 12.41 22.26
CA TRP A 138 -4.66 12.41 23.64
C TRP A 138 -5.78 12.69 24.63
N ALA A 139 -5.72 12.06 25.80
CA ALA A 139 -6.65 12.31 26.91
C ALA A 139 -5.92 12.18 28.25
N ASP A 140 -6.37 12.94 29.25
CA ASP A 140 -5.91 12.75 30.62
C ASP A 140 -6.42 11.40 31.17
N PRO A 141 -5.64 10.69 31.99
CA PRO A 141 -6.10 9.48 32.65
C PRO A 141 -7.25 9.80 33.62
N ALA A 142 -8.07 8.79 33.94
CA ALA A 142 -9.10 8.91 34.97
C ALA A 142 -8.49 9.27 36.35
N PRO A 143 -9.24 9.93 37.24
CA PRO A 143 -8.80 10.20 38.62
C PRO A 143 -8.34 8.90 39.31
N GLY A 144 -7.09 8.84 39.76
CA GLY A 144 -6.49 7.64 40.36
C GLY A 144 -5.57 6.82 39.44
N GLY A 145 -5.40 7.22 38.17
CA GLY A 145 -4.34 6.70 37.29
C GLY A 145 -4.58 5.30 36.71
N VAL A 146 -5.69 4.64 37.04
CA VAL A 146 -6.08 3.36 36.44
C VAL A 146 -7.03 3.64 35.29
N GLY A 147 -6.50 3.66 34.07
CA GLY A 147 -7.33 3.70 32.87
C GLY A 147 -8.09 2.38 32.75
N SER A 148 -9.42 2.43 32.77
CA SER A 148 -10.25 1.32 32.30
C SER A 148 -10.24 1.34 30.77
N LEU A 149 -9.44 0.46 30.19
CA LEU A 149 -9.64 -0.07 28.84
C LEU A 149 -9.72 -1.59 28.95
#